data_AF-A0A0K8NZT9-F1
#
_entry.id   AF-A0A0K8NZT9-F1
#
_cell.length_a   1.000
_cell.length_b   1.000
_cell.length_c   1.000
_cell.angle_alpha   90.00
_cell.angle_beta   90.00
_cell.angle_gamma   90.00
#
_symmetry.space_group_name_H-M   'P 1'
#
loop_
_entity.id
_entity.type
_entity.pdbx_description
1 polymer ?
#
loop_
_entity_poly.entity_id
_entity_poly.type
_entity_poly.pdbx_seq_one_letter_code
_entity_poly.pdbx_strand_id
1 'polypeptide(L)'
;MLAGVLAGLLAGLLGSAVRAEPVPVPDPAAFAQLPPQEQARQRAALREQLQRASPAERAEFRARLRERLEGLSAQERQALAGRTRERWQQMTPEERAQIARERRERLQAMSPRERRQLLEERRRMLDKLSPEEREALREKLP
;
A
#
# COMPACT_ATOMS: atom_id res chain seq x y z
N MET A 1 53.17 34.04 19.18
CA MET A 1 52.90 33.05 20.23
C MET A 1 51.48 33.31 20.73
N LEU A 2 50.51 32.46 20.35
CA LEU A 2 49.79 31.51 21.24
C LEU A 2 49.17 32.22 22.46
N ALA A 3 47.90 32.11 22.85
CA ALA A 3 46.72 31.33 22.45
C ALA A 3 45.50 32.05 23.09
N GLY A 4 44.30 32.02 22.54
CA GLY A 4 43.32 30.98 22.84
C GLY A 4 42.04 31.61 23.43
N VAL A 5 41.04 31.86 22.56
CA VAL A 5 39.68 32.25 22.95
C VAL A 5 38.97 31.00 23.48
N LEU A 6 38.51 31.04 24.74
CA LEU A 6 37.76 29.96 25.38
C LEU A 6 36.36 29.86 24.75
N ALA A 7 36.15 28.75 24.05
CA ALA A 7 34.91 28.35 23.44
C ALA A 7 33.86 27.97 24.49
N GLY A 8 32.75 28.70 24.53
CA GLY A 8 31.51 28.27 25.17
C GLY A 8 30.66 27.45 24.19
N LEU A 9 30.94 26.16 24.10
CA LEU A 9 30.13 25.17 23.38
C LEU A 9 28.81 24.93 24.13
N LEU A 10 27.75 25.65 23.74
CA LEU A 10 26.39 25.18 23.98
C LEU A 10 26.08 24.12 22.92
N ALA A 11 26.32 22.87 23.28
CA ALA A 11 26.04 21.70 22.46
C ALA A 11 24.55 21.64 22.11
N GLY A 12 24.26 21.84 20.83
CA GLY A 12 22.94 21.60 20.27
C GLY A 12 22.59 20.12 20.40
N LEU A 13 21.57 19.82 21.20
CA LEU A 13 20.78 18.59 21.11
C LEU A 13 19.99 18.62 19.80
N LEU A 14 20.68 18.45 18.66
CA LEU A 14 20.04 18.03 17.43
C LEU A 14 19.90 16.51 17.54
N GLY A 15 18.80 16.09 18.16
CA GLY A 15 18.33 14.72 18.00
C GLY A 15 18.19 14.48 16.50
N SER A 16 19.07 13.63 15.95
CA SER A 16 18.96 13.15 14.58
C SER A 16 17.62 12.45 14.45
N ALA A 17 16.61 13.18 13.96
CA ALA A 17 15.42 12.57 13.41
C ALA A 17 15.88 11.80 12.18
N VAL A 18 16.26 10.53 12.38
CA VAL A 18 16.35 9.57 11.29
C VAL A 18 14.97 9.58 10.66
N ARG A 19 14.83 10.30 9.54
CA ARG A 19 13.65 10.16 8.68
C ARG A 19 13.69 8.71 8.22
N ALA A 20 12.78 7.90 8.76
CA ALA A 20 12.54 6.59 8.21
C ALA A 20 12.22 6.78 6.72
N GLU A 21 12.99 6.12 5.85
CA GLU A 21 12.73 6.15 4.43
C GLU A 21 11.29 5.68 4.18
N PRO A 22 10.50 6.41 3.38
CA PRO A 22 9.11 6.07 3.15
C PRO A 22 9.02 4.68 2.51
N VAL A 23 8.07 3.85 2.98
CA VAL A 23 7.87 2.50 2.41
C VAL A 23 7.66 2.62 0.88
N PRO A 24 8.53 2.03 0.05
CA PRO A 24 8.51 2.24 -1.39
C PRO A 24 7.28 1.57 -2.01
N VAL A 25 6.64 2.30 -2.93
CA VAL A 25 5.55 1.75 -3.73
C VAL A 25 6.13 1.27 -5.06
N PRO A 26 6.11 -0.05 -5.36
CA PRO A 26 6.60 -0.54 -6.64
C PRO A 26 5.74 -0.02 -7.79
N ASP A 27 6.33 0.09 -8.96
CA ASP A 27 5.58 0.39 -10.17
C ASP A 27 4.60 -0.76 -10.48
N PRO A 28 3.27 -0.53 -10.57
CA PRO A 28 2.30 -1.60 -10.74
C PRO A 28 2.45 -2.38 -12.06
N ALA A 29 2.84 -1.70 -13.14
CA ALA A 29 2.99 -2.31 -14.45
C ALA A 29 4.25 -3.18 -14.50
N ALA A 30 5.38 -2.68 -14.01
CA ALA A 30 6.62 -3.44 -13.89
C ALA A 30 6.47 -4.61 -12.92
N PHE A 31 5.83 -4.40 -11.77
CA PHE A 31 5.58 -5.45 -10.79
C PHE A 31 4.78 -6.62 -11.39
N ALA A 32 3.77 -6.31 -12.21
CA ALA A 32 2.94 -7.32 -12.85
C ALA A 32 3.68 -8.15 -13.91
N GLN A 33 4.83 -7.68 -14.41
CA GLN A 33 5.68 -8.38 -15.37
C GLN A 33 6.72 -9.30 -14.71
N LEU A 34 6.95 -9.15 -13.39
CA LEU A 34 7.91 -9.99 -12.67
C LEU A 34 7.46 -11.45 -12.63
N PRO A 35 8.40 -12.42 -12.61
CA PRO A 35 8.08 -13.81 -12.36
C PRO A 35 7.31 -14.01 -11.04
N PRO A 36 6.40 -15.00 -10.93
CA PRO A 36 5.57 -15.18 -9.75
C PRO A 36 6.35 -15.29 -8.42
N GLN A 37 7.52 -15.93 -8.45
CA GLN A 37 8.39 -16.07 -7.28
C GLN A 37 8.96 -14.72 -6.82
N GLU A 38 9.41 -13.89 -7.75
CA GLU A 38 9.92 -12.55 -7.44
C GLU A 38 8.82 -11.62 -6.92
N GLN A 39 7.63 -11.70 -7.53
CA GLN A 39 6.47 -11.00 -6.99
C GLN A 39 6.14 -11.43 -5.55
N ALA A 40 6.26 -12.74 -5.24
CA ALA A 40 6.02 -13.25 -3.89
C ALA A 40 7.05 -12.72 -2.89
N ARG A 41 8.34 -12.72 -3.27
CA ARG A 41 9.44 -12.15 -2.46
C ARG A 41 9.21 -10.68 -2.17
N GLN A 42 8.92 -9.88 -3.19
CA GLN A 42 8.66 -8.45 -3.01
C GLN A 42 7.41 -8.19 -2.17
N ARG A 43 6.33 -8.96 -2.35
CA ARG A 43 5.12 -8.86 -1.49
C ARG A 43 5.41 -9.20 -0.04
N ALA A 44 6.25 -10.20 0.22
CA ALA A 44 6.64 -10.57 1.58
C ALA A 44 7.47 -9.46 2.24
N ALA A 45 8.49 -8.94 1.55
CA ALA A 45 9.30 -7.84 2.05
C ALA A 45 8.47 -6.58 2.33
N LEU A 46 7.59 -6.20 1.40
CA LEU A 46 6.69 -5.06 1.56
C LEU A 46 5.72 -5.27 2.73
N ARG A 47 5.22 -6.49 2.91
CA ARG A 47 4.34 -6.85 4.02
C ARG A 47 5.06 -6.66 5.37
N GLU A 48 6.29 -7.11 5.50
CA GLU A 48 7.08 -6.90 6.71
C GLU A 48 7.34 -5.42 6.99
N GLN A 49 7.72 -4.64 5.97
CA GLN A 49 7.93 -3.20 6.13
C GLN A 49 6.65 -2.51 6.61
N LEU A 50 5.50 -2.82 6.00
CA LEU A 50 4.22 -2.25 6.40
C LEU A 50 3.75 -2.71 7.79
N GLN A 51 4.16 -3.89 8.26
CA GLN A 51 3.86 -4.35 9.63
C GLN A 51 4.63 -3.53 10.68
N ARG A 52 5.85 -3.09 10.36
CA ARG A 52 6.68 -2.24 11.23
C ARG A 52 6.36 -0.75 11.10
N ALA A 53 5.67 -0.35 10.02
CA ALA A 53 5.30 1.03 9.73
C ALA A 53 4.18 1.55 10.63
N SER A 54 4.27 2.83 10.99
CA SER A 54 3.23 3.56 11.69
C SER A 54 1.93 3.63 10.87
N PRO A 55 0.77 3.90 11.53
CA PRO A 55 -0.48 4.17 10.81
C PRO A 55 -0.37 5.26 9.73
N ALA A 56 0.43 6.31 9.97
CA ALA A 56 0.61 7.41 9.04
C ALA A 56 1.40 6.98 7.79
N GLU A 57 2.50 6.26 7.96
CA GLU A 57 3.30 5.72 6.84
C GLU A 57 2.50 4.71 6.02
N ARG A 58 1.69 3.86 6.68
CA ARG A 58 0.77 2.95 5.98
C ARG A 58 -0.29 3.69 5.17
N ALA A 59 -0.79 4.83 5.67
CA ALA A 59 -1.74 5.67 4.94
C ALA A 59 -1.08 6.34 3.73
N GLU A 60 0.13 6.87 3.90
CA GLU A 60 0.91 7.47 2.83
C GLU A 60 1.26 6.45 1.73
N PHE A 61 1.65 5.24 2.11
CA PHE A 61 1.86 4.13 1.17
C PHE A 61 0.60 3.87 0.33
N ARG A 62 -0.59 3.79 0.96
CA ARG A 62 -1.86 3.60 0.25
C ARG A 62 -2.18 4.77 -0.69
N ALA A 63 -1.92 5.99 -0.26
CA ALA A 63 -2.14 7.19 -1.07
C ALA A 63 -1.26 7.18 -2.33
N ARG A 64 0.05 6.94 -2.19
CA ARG A 64 0.99 6.83 -3.31
C ARG A 64 0.68 5.66 -4.24
N LEU A 65 0.25 4.52 -3.69
CA LEU A 65 -0.20 3.39 -4.51
C LEU A 65 -1.44 3.75 -5.34
N ARG A 66 -2.39 4.47 -4.75
CA ARG A 66 -3.57 4.94 -5.46
C ARG A 66 -3.19 5.91 -6.58
N GLU A 67 -2.35 6.89 -6.29
CA GLU A 67 -1.85 7.86 -7.28
C GLU A 67 -1.19 7.15 -8.48
N ARG A 68 -0.31 6.18 -8.22
CA ARG A 68 0.32 5.37 -9.27
C ARG A 68 -0.70 4.60 -10.11
N LEU A 69 -1.72 4.01 -9.48
CA LEU A 69 -2.77 3.28 -10.19
C LEU A 69 -3.69 4.21 -11.00
N GLU A 70 -3.97 5.41 -10.50
CA GLU A 70 -4.74 6.45 -11.20
C GLU A 70 -3.96 7.01 -12.40
N GLY A 71 -2.63 7.06 -12.31
CA GLY A 71 -1.75 7.49 -13.40
C GLY A 71 -1.58 6.46 -14.54
N LEU A 72 -2.08 5.24 -14.41
CA LEU A 72 -2.00 4.22 -15.46
C LEU A 72 -2.87 4.58 -16.67
N SER A 73 -2.33 4.35 -17.87
CA SER A 73 -3.11 4.42 -19.11
C SER A 73 -4.26 3.40 -19.11
N ALA A 74 -5.24 3.60 -19.99
CA ALA A 74 -6.35 2.66 -20.13
C ALA A 74 -5.85 1.23 -20.48
N GLN A 75 -4.84 1.13 -21.35
CA GLN A 75 -4.25 -0.14 -21.74
C GLN A 75 -3.52 -0.83 -20.58
N GLU A 76 -2.73 -0.10 -19.79
CA GLU A 76 -2.05 -0.66 -18.62
C GLU A 76 -3.05 -1.12 -17.55
N ARG A 77 -4.11 -0.34 -17.31
CA ARG A 77 -5.19 -0.73 -16.40
C ARG A 77 -5.89 -2.01 -16.85
N GLN A 78 -6.21 -2.11 -18.15
CA GLN A 78 -6.80 -3.32 -18.73
C GLN A 78 -5.87 -4.53 -18.58
N ALA A 79 -4.58 -4.38 -18.90
CA ALA A 79 -3.61 -5.46 -18.78
C ALA A 79 -3.42 -5.91 -17.32
N LEU A 80 -3.36 -4.97 -16.37
CA LEU A 80 -3.26 -5.28 -14.94
C LEU A 80 -4.52 -5.98 -14.43
N ALA A 81 -5.70 -5.51 -14.82
CA ALA A 81 -6.98 -6.12 -14.44
C ALA A 81 -7.12 -7.54 -15.04
N GLY A 82 -6.74 -7.74 -16.30
CA GLY A 82 -6.74 -9.03 -16.99
C GLY A 82 -5.88 -10.06 -16.26
N ARG A 83 -4.60 -9.74 -16.03
CA ARG A 83 -3.66 -10.61 -15.30
C ARG A 83 -4.15 -10.95 -13.88
N THR A 84 -4.71 -9.96 -13.19
CA THR A 84 -5.27 -10.18 -11.84
C THR A 84 -6.45 -11.13 -11.87
N ARG A 85 -7.34 -10.99 -12.87
CA ARG A 85 -8.51 -11.86 -13.05
C ARG A 85 -8.10 -13.28 -13.43
N GLU A 86 -7.19 -13.45 -14.39
CA GLU A 86 -6.67 -14.75 -14.80
C GLU A 86 -6.07 -15.50 -13.62
N ARG A 87 -5.21 -14.82 -12.85
CA ARG A 87 -4.60 -15.41 -11.65
C ARG A 87 -5.64 -15.81 -10.61
N TRP A 88 -6.68 -14.99 -10.41
CA TRP A 88 -7.78 -15.35 -9.50
C TRP A 88 -8.55 -16.57 -9.97
N GLN A 89 -8.85 -16.66 -11.28
CA GLN A 89 -9.55 -17.79 -11.86
C GLN A 89 -8.77 -19.11 -11.70
N GLN A 90 -7.44 -19.05 -11.78
CA GLN A 90 -6.56 -20.21 -11.60
C GLN A 90 -6.39 -20.66 -10.14
N MET A 91 -6.79 -19.84 -9.15
CA MET A 91 -6.65 -20.20 -7.74
C MET A 91 -7.67 -21.23 -7.28
N THR A 92 -7.23 -22.16 -6.43
CA THR A 92 -8.13 -23.11 -5.75
C THR A 92 -9.01 -22.41 -4.71
N PRO A 93 -10.15 -23.03 -4.30
CA PRO A 93 -10.97 -22.50 -3.22
C PRO A 93 -10.20 -22.23 -1.92
N GLU A 94 -9.25 -23.10 -1.58
CA GLU A 94 -8.41 -23.01 -0.37
C GLU A 94 -7.48 -21.80 -0.43
N GLU A 95 -6.87 -21.53 -1.58
CA GLU A 95 -6.02 -20.36 -1.81
C GLU A 95 -6.84 -19.06 -1.71
N ARG A 96 -8.03 -19.04 -2.30
CA ARG A 96 -8.95 -17.89 -2.19
C ARG A 96 -9.39 -17.67 -0.73
N ALA A 97 -9.69 -18.75 -0.01
CA ALA A 97 -10.04 -18.69 1.41
C ALA A 97 -8.86 -18.17 2.26
N GLN A 98 -7.63 -18.54 1.92
CA GLN A 98 -6.43 -18.02 2.57
C GLN A 98 -6.28 -16.51 2.35
N ILE A 99 -6.46 -16.02 1.12
CA ILE A 99 -6.45 -14.57 0.85
C ILE A 99 -7.54 -13.85 1.64
N ALA A 100 -8.74 -14.43 1.74
CA ALA A 100 -9.83 -13.86 2.52
C ALA A 100 -9.51 -13.80 4.02
N ARG A 101 -8.88 -14.84 4.59
CA ARG A 101 -8.39 -14.86 5.98
C ARG A 101 -7.34 -13.77 6.21
N GLU A 102 -6.31 -13.70 5.38
CA GLU A 102 -5.25 -12.69 5.51
C GLU A 102 -5.80 -11.25 5.44
N ARG A 103 -6.80 -11.01 4.59
CA ARG A 103 -7.48 -9.71 4.52
C ARG A 103 -8.23 -9.39 5.81
N ARG A 104 -8.97 -10.36 6.37
CA ARG A 104 -9.69 -10.19 7.63
C ARG A 104 -8.74 -9.93 8.80
N GLU A 105 -7.67 -10.71 8.92
CA GLU A 105 -6.66 -10.53 9.97
C GLU A 105 -6.00 -9.14 9.88
N ARG A 106 -5.67 -8.70 8.66
CA ARG A 106 -5.12 -7.34 8.47
C ARG A 106 -6.09 -6.26 8.91
N LEU A 107 -7.37 -6.38 8.57
CA LEU A 107 -8.39 -5.43 9.02
C LEU A 107 -8.55 -5.46 10.54
N GLN A 108 -8.49 -6.65 11.15
CA GLN A 108 -8.55 -6.82 12.60
C GLN A 108 -7.36 -6.17 13.30
N ALA A 109 -6.17 -6.23 12.72
CA ALA A 109 -4.97 -5.58 13.24
C ALA A 109 -4.95 -4.04 13.08
N MET A 110 -5.86 -3.45 12.30
CA MET A 110 -5.95 -1.99 12.16
C MET A 110 -6.58 -1.34 13.41
N SER A 111 -6.07 -0.17 13.78
CA SER A 111 -6.71 0.68 14.79
C SER A 111 -8.09 1.18 14.33
N PRO A 112 -8.98 1.56 15.26
CA PRO A 112 -10.29 2.12 14.89
C PRO A 112 -10.20 3.34 13.96
N ARG A 113 -9.18 4.17 14.13
CA ARG A 113 -8.93 5.34 13.26
C ARG A 113 -8.59 4.92 11.83
N GLU A 114 -7.72 3.95 11.67
CA GLU A 114 -7.33 3.44 10.34
C GLU A 114 -8.50 2.78 9.62
N ARG A 115 -9.33 2.03 10.34
CA ARG A 115 -10.54 1.43 9.76
C ARG A 115 -11.51 2.52 9.27
N ARG A 116 -11.73 3.57 10.06
CA ARG A 116 -12.56 4.71 9.65
C ARG A 116 -12.03 5.38 8.37
N GLN A 117 -10.72 5.65 8.33
CA GLN A 117 -10.09 6.21 7.13
C GLN A 117 -10.29 5.32 5.90
N LEU A 118 -10.09 4.00 6.04
CA LEU A 118 -10.29 3.06 4.93
C LEU A 118 -11.74 3.06 4.43
N LEU A 119 -12.72 3.15 5.34
CA LEU A 119 -14.14 3.22 4.99
C LEU A 119 -14.49 4.53 4.29
N GLU A 120 -13.96 5.66 4.76
CA GLU A 120 -14.12 6.97 4.13
C GLU A 120 -13.52 6.98 2.71
N GLU A 121 -12.31 6.44 2.54
CA GLU A 121 -11.66 6.30 1.24
C GLU A 121 -12.49 5.44 0.28
N ARG A 122 -13.00 4.30 0.78
CA ARG A 122 -13.89 3.43 0.00
C ARG A 122 -15.17 4.18 -0.38
N ARG A 123 -15.76 4.94 0.54
CA ARG A 123 -16.96 5.71 0.26
C ARG A 123 -16.73 6.76 -0.82
N ARG A 124 -15.66 7.55 -0.70
CA ARG A 124 -15.27 8.55 -1.72
C ARG A 124 -15.05 7.95 -3.09
N MET A 125 -14.45 6.76 -3.17
CA MET A 125 -14.27 6.05 -4.43
C MET A 125 -15.62 5.63 -5.03
N LEU A 126 -16.52 5.06 -4.22
CA LEU A 126 -17.85 4.65 -4.69
C LEU A 126 -18.71 5.84 -5.08
N ASP A 127 -18.57 6.98 -4.40
CA ASP A 127 -19.30 8.21 -4.72
C ASP A 127 -18.96 8.74 -6.12
N LYS A 128 -17.78 8.39 -6.68
CA LYS A 128 -17.41 8.71 -8.08
C LYS A 128 -18.09 7.82 -9.12
N LEU A 129 -18.69 6.70 -8.72
CA LEU A 129 -19.37 5.75 -9.61
C LEU A 129 -20.86 6.08 -9.70
N SER A 130 -21.45 5.88 -10.87
CA SER A 130 -22.90 5.91 -11.08
C SER A 130 -23.60 4.78 -10.30
N PRO A 131 -24.90 4.88 -10.01
CA PRO A 131 -25.66 3.79 -9.39
C PRO A 131 -25.51 2.46 -10.15
N GLU A 132 -25.56 2.48 -11.48
CA GLU A 132 -25.43 1.31 -12.34
C GLU A 132 -24.02 0.70 -12.26
N GLU A 133 -22.98 1.54 -12.25
CA GLU A 133 -21.59 1.09 -12.08
C GLU A 133 -21.36 0.46 -10.71
N ARG A 134 -22.00 0.98 -9.66
CA ARG A 134 -21.94 0.40 -8.32
C ARG A 134 -22.63 -0.96 -8.27
N GLU A 135 -23.78 -1.11 -8.93
CA GLU A 135 -24.50 -2.39 -8.97
C GLU A 135 -23.68 -3.44 -9.72
N ALA A 136 -23.15 -3.09 -10.89
CA ALA A 136 -22.26 -3.98 -11.65
C ALA A 136 -21.00 -4.36 -10.86
N LEU A 137 -20.50 -3.50 -9.97
CA LEU A 137 -19.38 -3.82 -9.09
C LEU A 137 -19.78 -4.82 -8.00
N ARG A 138 -21.01 -4.73 -7.46
CA ARG A 138 -21.53 -5.67 -6.44
C ARG A 138 -21.69 -7.06 -7.02
N GLU A 139 -22.24 -7.19 -8.23
CA GLU A 139 -22.40 -8.49 -8.89
C GLU A 139 -21.05 -9.18 -9.19
N LYS A 140 -19.99 -8.41 -9.42
CA LYS A 140 -18.64 -8.91 -9.75
C LYS A 140 -17.81 -9.27 -8.52
N LEU A 141 -18.21 -8.86 -7.32
CA LEU A 141 -17.52 -9.12 -6.06
C LEU A 141 -18.34 -10.14 -5.26
N PRO A 142 -18.04 -11.45 -5.33
CA PRO A 142 -18.71 -12.45 -4.50
C PRO A 142 -18.44 -12.26 -3.01
#